data_AF-A0A7I7L4K3-F1
#
_entry.id   AF-A0A7I7L4K3-F1
#
_cell.length_a   1.000
_cell.length_b   1.000
_cell.length_c   1.000
_cell.angle_alpha   90.00
_cell.angle_beta   90.00
_cell.angle_gamma   90.00
#
_symmetry.space_group_name_H-M   'P 1'
#
loop_
_entity.id
_entity.type
_entity.pdbx_description
1 polymer ?
#
loop_
_entity_poly.entity_id
_entity_poly.type
_entity_poly.pdbx_seq_one_letter_code
_entity_poly.pdbx_strand_id
1 'polypeptide(L)'
;MILYLPRRYRLAMGAALLAVFLFGCFVFGVLSVRHTGQGVMLIAGMFSLVVYWAKPEAMVGIALFLAFAALPASLHVGKVVGPGVIYAYQVALVLAICYLIPLVRPRVSDFVLPGIFAVAVLLYAVVGLVLGHPDWVVMRSAQNLLEMAGGFVLALLVVYGNYLRTAIVTMVVTLWFSAGMAIVGSVHAIRLAGRAESLAETTGADQALRIILSAQTPATAVLSALVAAVIVGRVKPAFFVALGLPALIIVLLAFARHVLISLAVAAVIALLATFSWAALRRTATLFLVGTAVVAFSVPTSLFLLQQSRAGAWLAD
;
A
#
# COMPACT_ATOMS: atom_id res chain seq x y z
N MET A 1 28.12 2.91 -0.70
CA MET A 1 28.52 3.95 0.26
C MET A 1 29.98 4.29 0.01
N ILE A 2 30.32 5.45 -0.57
CA ILE A 2 31.72 5.88 -0.71
C ILE A 2 32.08 6.65 0.57
N LEU A 3 32.82 5.98 1.46
CA LEU A 3 33.12 6.41 2.83
C LEU A 3 34.28 7.42 2.94
N TYR A 4 34.80 7.95 1.84
CA TYR A 4 36.08 8.69 1.82
C TYR A 4 36.02 10.17 1.40
N LEU A 5 34.86 10.85 1.40
CA LEU A 5 34.79 12.26 0.98
C LEU A 5 34.50 13.23 2.15
N PRO A 6 35.29 14.32 2.32
CA PRO A 6 35.09 15.31 3.37
C PRO A 6 33.71 15.97 3.33
N ARG A 7 33.22 16.38 4.51
CA ARG A 7 31.86 16.90 4.77
C ARG A 7 31.39 18.03 3.82
N ARG A 8 32.32 18.84 3.28
CA ARG A 8 32.03 19.92 2.32
C ARG A 8 31.78 19.41 0.89
N TYR A 9 32.56 18.45 0.41
CA TYR A 9 32.36 17.83 -0.90
C TYR A 9 31.08 16.99 -0.95
N ARG A 10 30.66 16.42 0.18
CA ARG A 10 29.39 15.68 0.30
C ARG A 10 28.17 16.58 0.10
N LEU A 11 28.21 17.81 0.62
CA LEU A 11 27.17 18.81 0.43
C LEU A 11 27.18 19.36 -1.00
N ALA A 12 28.36 19.64 -1.56
CA ALA A 12 28.49 20.10 -2.94
C ALA A 12 28.00 19.04 -3.94
N MET A 13 28.32 17.77 -3.73
CA MET A 13 27.85 16.67 -4.57
C MET A 13 26.34 16.41 -4.40
N GLY A 14 25.82 16.52 -3.19
CA GLY A 14 24.37 16.48 -2.94
C GLY A 14 23.61 17.63 -3.61
N ALA A 15 24.17 18.85 -3.56
CA ALA A 15 23.61 20.01 -4.25
C ALA A 15 23.70 19.89 -5.77
N ALA A 16 24.82 19.38 -6.30
CA ALA A 16 24.99 19.13 -7.73
C ALA A 16 24.02 18.05 -8.25
N LEU A 17 23.82 16.96 -7.50
CA LEU A 17 22.84 15.93 -7.85
C LEU A 17 21.40 16.46 -7.78
N LEU A 18 21.08 17.29 -6.78
CA LEU A 18 19.79 17.95 -6.69
C LEU A 18 19.57 18.93 -7.84
N ALA A 19 20.61 19.68 -8.25
CA ALA A 19 20.55 20.59 -9.38
C ALA A 19 20.37 19.84 -10.71
N VAL A 20 21.11 18.75 -10.93
CA VAL A 20 20.93 17.86 -12.09
C VAL A 20 19.53 17.23 -12.09
N PHE A 21 19.02 16.85 -10.92
CA PHE A 21 17.67 16.31 -10.78
C PHE A 21 16.59 17.34 -11.11
N LEU A 22 16.70 18.56 -10.56
CA LEU A 22 15.76 19.65 -10.82
C LEU A 22 15.83 20.09 -12.27
N PHE A 23 17.03 20.15 -12.85
CA PHE A 23 17.24 20.47 -14.25
C PHE A 23 16.68 19.37 -15.16
N GLY A 24 16.90 18.10 -14.83
CA GLY A 24 16.25 16.97 -15.51
C GLY A 24 14.73 17.08 -15.42
N CYS A 25 14.18 17.30 -14.23
CA CYS A 25 12.73 17.43 -14.02
C CYS A 25 12.15 18.60 -14.82
N PHE A 26 12.89 19.70 -14.93
CA PHE A 26 12.51 20.87 -15.71
C PHE A 26 12.55 20.57 -17.22
N VAL A 27 13.64 20.00 -17.73
CA VAL A 27 13.78 19.65 -19.16
C VAL A 27 12.73 18.60 -19.56
N PHE A 28 12.51 17.58 -18.73
CA PHE A 28 11.48 16.57 -18.99
C PHE A 28 10.07 17.10 -18.78
N GLY A 29 9.84 18.02 -17.85
CA GLY A 29 8.57 18.73 -17.71
C GLY A 29 8.22 19.55 -18.95
N VAL A 30 9.22 20.21 -19.56
CA VAL A 30 9.08 20.95 -20.82
C VAL A 30 8.82 20.00 -22.00
N LEU A 31 9.47 18.84 -22.05
CA LEU A 31 9.23 17.81 -23.08
C LEU A 31 7.90 17.05 -22.88
N SER A 32 7.40 16.98 -21.64
CA SER A 32 6.16 16.30 -21.27
C SER A 32 4.88 16.99 -21.78
N VAL A 33 5.00 18.21 -22.32
CA VAL A 33 3.87 18.96 -22.92
C VAL A 33 3.25 18.20 -24.10
N ARG A 34 3.99 17.27 -24.74
CA ARG A 34 3.46 16.44 -25.84
C ARG A 34 2.88 15.08 -25.40
N HIS A 35 3.37 14.48 -24.31
CA HIS A 35 2.90 13.19 -23.79
C HIS A 35 2.99 13.15 -22.26
N THR A 36 1.95 13.64 -21.59
CA THR A 36 1.86 13.88 -20.13
C THR A 36 2.18 12.64 -19.28
N GLY A 37 1.76 11.44 -19.70
CA GLY A 37 2.04 10.21 -18.95
C GLY A 37 3.50 9.77 -18.98
N GLN A 38 4.18 9.93 -20.13
CA GLN A 38 5.58 9.52 -20.27
C GLN A 38 6.51 10.43 -19.47
N GLY A 39 6.23 11.74 -19.42
CA GLY A 39 7.01 12.69 -18.62
C GLY A 39 6.90 12.44 -17.13
N VAL A 40 5.69 12.15 -16.61
CA VAL A 40 5.48 11.83 -15.19
C VAL A 40 6.22 10.54 -14.79
N MET A 41 6.20 9.50 -15.63
CA MET A 41 6.97 8.27 -15.37
C MET A 41 8.47 8.50 -15.38
N LEU A 42 8.98 9.33 -16.30
CA LEU A 42 10.39 9.66 -16.40
C LEU A 42 10.85 10.48 -15.19
N ILE A 43 10.04 11.45 -14.75
CA ILE A 43 10.27 12.22 -13.53
C ILE A 43 10.28 11.30 -12.31
N ALA A 44 9.31 10.39 -12.18
CA ALA A 44 9.26 9.42 -11.08
C ALA A 44 10.46 8.44 -11.10
N GLY A 45 10.86 7.96 -12.28
CA GLY A 45 12.02 7.09 -12.46
C GLY A 45 13.33 7.79 -12.15
N MET A 46 13.51 9.02 -12.61
CA MET A 46 14.69 9.84 -12.33
C MET A 46 14.74 10.29 -10.86
N PHE A 47 13.59 10.58 -10.25
CA PHE A 47 13.50 10.85 -8.81
C PHE A 47 13.91 9.61 -8.02
N SER A 48 13.44 8.44 -8.43
CA SER A 48 13.83 7.17 -7.83
C SER A 48 15.33 6.93 -8.00
N LEU A 49 15.91 7.21 -9.16
CA LEU A 49 17.35 7.10 -9.42
C LEU A 49 18.18 8.06 -8.56
N VAL A 50 17.73 9.32 -8.42
CA VAL A 50 18.42 10.34 -7.62
C VAL A 50 18.32 10.04 -6.14
N VAL A 51 17.16 9.58 -5.66
CA VAL A 51 17.02 9.12 -4.27
C VAL A 51 17.82 7.84 -4.04
N TYR A 52 17.93 6.95 -5.04
CA TYR A 52 18.77 5.75 -4.99
C TYR A 52 20.25 6.14 -4.81
N TRP A 53 20.70 7.24 -5.41
CA TRP A 53 22.05 7.77 -5.19
C TRP A 53 22.22 8.58 -3.89
N ALA A 54 21.22 9.34 -3.47
CA ALA A 54 21.34 10.24 -2.32
C ALA A 54 21.10 9.56 -0.96
N LYS A 55 20.04 8.77 -0.83
CA LYS A 55 19.63 8.05 0.39
C LYS A 55 18.89 6.77 0.01
N PRO A 56 19.62 5.70 -0.31
CA PRO A 56 19.01 4.48 -0.84
C PRO A 56 18.10 3.75 0.17
N GLU A 57 18.25 3.97 1.47
CA GLU A 57 17.31 3.48 2.50
C GLU A 57 15.89 4.02 2.31
N ALA A 58 15.73 5.19 1.69
CA ALA A 58 14.44 5.78 1.38
C ALA A 58 13.73 5.10 0.19
N MET A 59 14.42 4.27 -0.61
CA MET A 59 13.81 3.49 -1.70
C MET A 59 12.73 2.55 -1.19
N VAL A 60 12.92 1.95 0.01
CA VAL A 60 11.91 1.11 0.65
C VAL A 60 10.64 1.89 0.90
N GLY A 61 10.78 3.11 1.44
CA GLY A 61 9.65 4.00 1.70
C GLY A 61 8.95 4.43 0.41
N ILE A 62 9.71 4.76 -0.64
CA ILE A 62 9.15 5.14 -1.94
C ILE A 62 8.41 3.97 -2.57
N ALA A 63 8.99 2.76 -2.58
CA ALA A 63 8.34 1.57 -3.12
C ALA A 63 7.03 1.25 -2.39
N LEU A 64 7.02 1.31 -1.05
CA LEU A 64 5.81 1.11 -0.24
C LEU A 64 4.78 2.20 -0.49
N PHE A 65 5.18 3.47 -0.51
CA PHE A 65 4.28 4.59 -0.77
C PHE A 65 3.68 4.49 -2.17
N LEU A 66 4.48 4.24 -3.20
CA LEU A 66 3.98 4.19 -4.58
C LEU A 66 3.07 2.97 -4.84
N ALA A 67 3.33 1.85 -4.14
CA ALA A 67 2.49 0.66 -4.24
C ALA A 67 1.13 0.82 -3.53
N PHE A 68 1.12 1.49 -2.39
CA PHE A 68 -0.04 1.48 -1.48
C PHE A 68 -0.76 2.83 -1.34
N ALA A 69 -0.19 3.93 -1.79
CA ALA A 69 -0.85 5.23 -1.71
C ALA A 69 -2.05 5.31 -2.66
N ALA A 70 -3.15 5.89 -2.16
CA ALA A 70 -4.30 6.27 -2.96
C ALA A 70 -3.97 7.50 -3.84
N LEU A 71 -3.17 7.29 -4.88
CA LEU A 71 -2.80 8.34 -5.83
C LEU A 71 -4.00 8.69 -6.74
N PRO A 72 -4.10 9.94 -7.22
CA PRO A 72 -5.04 10.31 -8.28
C PRO A 72 -4.88 9.43 -9.52
N ALA A 73 -5.97 9.19 -10.26
CA ALA A 73 -5.96 8.35 -11.45
C ALA A 73 -4.99 8.84 -12.54
N SER A 74 -4.71 10.15 -12.59
CA SER A 74 -3.72 10.76 -13.49
C SER A 74 -2.27 10.44 -13.12
N LEU A 75 -2.01 10.07 -11.86
CA LEU A 75 -0.67 9.77 -11.32
C LEU A 75 -0.40 8.26 -11.21
N HIS A 76 -1.42 7.42 -11.30
CA HIS A 76 -1.26 5.96 -11.41
C HIS A 76 -0.86 5.58 -12.83
N VAL A 77 0.32 6.03 -13.23
CA VAL A 77 0.81 5.83 -14.58
C VAL A 77 1.32 4.39 -14.68
N GLY A 78 0.63 3.58 -15.48
CA GLY A 78 1.10 2.30 -15.99
C GLY A 78 1.32 2.43 -17.50
N LYS A 79 2.48 2.00 -18.00
CA LYS A 79 2.76 1.97 -19.43
C LYS A 79 2.39 0.61 -19.95
N VAL A 80 1.42 0.57 -20.87
CA VAL A 80 1.09 -0.65 -21.60
C VAL A 80 2.26 -0.98 -22.51
N VAL A 81 2.88 -2.14 -22.29
CA VAL A 81 3.97 -2.67 -23.11
C VAL A 81 3.55 -4.07 -23.54
N GLY A 82 3.09 -4.19 -24.79
CA GLY A 82 2.50 -5.44 -25.29
C GLY A 82 1.22 -5.80 -24.51
N PRO A 83 1.03 -7.07 -24.09
CA PRO A 83 -0.14 -7.51 -23.32
C PRO A 83 -0.08 -7.13 -21.82
N GLY A 84 1.03 -6.56 -21.36
CA GLY A 84 1.28 -6.22 -19.95
C GLY A 84 1.26 -4.72 -19.67
N VAL A 85 1.14 -4.35 -18.39
CA VAL A 85 1.22 -2.96 -17.93
C VAL A 85 2.34 -2.84 -16.91
N ILE A 86 3.35 -2.03 -17.22
CA ILE A 86 4.45 -1.75 -16.31
C ILE A 86 4.07 -0.54 -15.46
N TYR A 87 3.97 -0.74 -14.15
CA TYR A 87 3.64 0.33 -13.21
C TYR A 87 4.89 0.94 -12.59
N ALA A 88 4.83 2.23 -12.27
CA ALA A 88 5.95 2.93 -11.62
C ALA A 88 6.38 2.27 -10.30
N TYR A 89 5.45 1.70 -9.54
CA TYR A 89 5.76 1.02 -8.26
C TYR A 89 6.57 -0.26 -8.47
N GLN A 90 6.41 -0.96 -9.60
CA GLN A 90 7.19 -2.16 -9.90
C GLN A 90 8.65 -1.81 -10.15
N VAL A 91 8.90 -0.70 -10.84
CA VAL A 91 10.25 -0.19 -11.07
C VAL A 91 10.90 0.19 -9.73
N ALA A 92 10.16 0.89 -8.86
CA ALA A 92 10.65 1.22 -7.52
C ALA A 92 10.90 -0.02 -6.65
N LEU A 93 10.04 -1.04 -6.74
CA LEU A 93 10.19 -2.32 -6.05
C LEU A 93 11.49 -3.04 -6.48
N VAL A 94 11.71 -3.18 -7.79
CA VAL A 94 12.92 -3.82 -8.33
C VAL A 94 14.17 -3.05 -7.90
N LEU A 95 14.16 -1.72 -8.01
CA LEU A 95 15.28 -0.88 -7.56
C LEU A 95 15.57 -1.04 -6.05
N ALA A 96 14.53 -1.11 -5.22
CA ALA A 96 14.66 -1.32 -3.79
C ALA A 96 15.25 -2.71 -3.47
N ILE A 97 14.82 -3.75 -4.18
CA ILE A 97 15.35 -5.12 -4.02
C ILE A 97 16.82 -5.16 -4.45
N CYS A 98 17.14 -4.67 -5.65
CA CYS A 98 18.51 -4.65 -6.17
C CYS A 98 19.46 -3.85 -5.26
N TYR A 99 18.96 -2.82 -4.58
CA TYR A 99 19.72 -2.08 -3.57
C TYR A 99 19.99 -2.91 -2.30
N LEU A 100 18.94 -3.54 -1.75
CA LEU A 100 19.01 -4.17 -0.45
C LEU A 100 19.81 -5.49 -0.49
N ILE A 101 19.81 -6.21 -1.61
CA ILE A 101 20.57 -7.46 -1.78
C ILE A 101 22.06 -7.31 -1.41
N PRO A 102 22.84 -6.39 -2.02
CA PRO A 102 24.27 -6.27 -1.71
C PRO A 102 24.54 -5.76 -0.29
N LEU A 103 23.58 -5.06 0.32
CA LEU A 103 23.72 -4.46 1.64
C LEU A 103 23.44 -5.46 2.77
N VAL A 104 22.34 -6.20 2.65
CA VAL A 104 21.90 -7.19 3.64
C VAL A 104 22.68 -8.49 3.51
N ARG A 105 23.20 -8.80 2.31
CA ARG A 105 23.89 -10.06 1.97
C ARG A 105 23.12 -11.30 2.46
N PRO A 106 21.84 -11.44 2.07
CA PRO A 106 21.02 -12.61 2.39
C PRO A 106 21.67 -13.91 1.89
N ARG A 107 21.34 -15.02 2.55
CA ARG A 107 21.82 -16.34 2.13
C ARG A 107 21.05 -16.78 0.88
N VAL A 108 21.70 -17.55 0.01
CA VAL A 108 21.06 -18.08 -1.20
C VAL A 108 19.85 -18.95 -0.84
N SER A 109 19.88 -19.63 0.31
CA SER A 109 18.76 -20.41 0.86
C SER A 109 17.47 -19.59 1.01
N ASP A 110 17.59 -18.29 1.30
CA ASP A 110 16.46 -17.43 1.62
C ASP A 110 15.68 -17.05 0.35
N PHE A 111 16.30 -17.17 -0.83
CA PHE A 111 15.67 -16.95 -2.14
C PHE A 111 15.09 -18.20 -2.78
N VAL A 112 15.33 -19.39 -2.21
CA VAL A 112 14.88 -20.65 -2.82
C VAL A 112 13.36 -20.67 -2.94
N LEU A 113 12.64 -20.34 -1.85
CA LEU A 113 11.17 -20.35 -1.85
C LEU A 113 10.56 -19.33 -2.83
N PRO A 114 10.89 -18.02 -2.78
CA PRO A 114 10.36 -17.06 -3.75
C PRO A 114 10.84 -17.36 -5.18
N GLY A 115 12.03 -17.94 -5.34
CA GLY A 115 12.57 -18.37 -6.63
C GLY A 115 11.78 -19.52 -7.25
N ILE A 116 11.51 -20.59 -6.50
CA ILE A 116 10.68 -21.72 -6.95
C ILE A 116 9.29 -21.22 -7.34
N PHE A 117 8.70 -20.35 -6.51
CA PHE A 117 7.39 -19.77 -6.80
C PHE A 117 7.41 -18.94 -8.09
N ALA A 118 8.41 -18.07 -8.29
CA ALA A 118 8.55 -17.29 -9.52
C ALA A 118 8.74 -18.17 -10.77
N VAL A 119 9.56 -19.23 -10.66
CA VAL A 119 9.75 -20.20 -11.74
C VAL A 119 8.44 -20.92 -12.06
N ALA A 120 7.70 -21.37 -11.05
CA ALA A 120 6.40 -22.01 -11.25
C ALA A 120 5.41 -21.07 -11.96
N VAL A 121 5.33 -19.81 -11.54
CA VAL A 121 4.48 -18.79 -12.19
C VAL A 121 4.85 -18.62 -13.66
N LEU A 122 6.15 -18.52 -13.98
CA LEU A 122 6.60 -18.39 -15.36
C LEU A 122 6.29 -19.64 -16.19
N LEU A 123 6.49 -20.83 -15.63
CA LEU A 123 6.15 -22.09 -16.30
C LEU A 123 4.65 -22.18 -16.61
N TYR A 124 3.79 -21.90 -15.63
CA TYR A 124 2.34 -21.93 -15.83
C TYR A 124 1.83 -20.79 -16.72
N ALA A 125 2.54 -19.65 -16.77
CA ALA A 125 2.24 -18.60 -17.74
C ALA A 125 2.52 -19.09 -19.18
N VAL A 126 3.66 -19.75 -19.42
CA VAL A 126 3.97 -20.33 -20.73
C VAL A 126 2.96 -21.40 -21.10
N VAL A 127 2.61 -22.31 -20.17
CA VAL A 127 1.57 -23.33 -20.40
C VAL A 127 0.22 -22.67 -20.74
N GLY A 128 -0.17 -21.62 -20.02
CA GLY A 128 -1.41 -20.89 -20.28
C GLY A 128 -1.47 -20.30 -21.69
N LEU A 129 -0.35 -19.74 -22.19
CA LEU A 129 -0.25 -19.22 -23.56
C LEU A 129 -0.32 -20.35 -24.60
N VAL A 130 0.36 -21.46 -24.36
CA VAL A 130 0.36 -22.62 -25.28
C VAL A 130 -1.03 -23.26 -25.36
N LEU A 131 -1.80 -23.27 -24.27
CA LEU A 131 -3.18 -23.75 -24.22
C LEU A 131 -4.20 -22.78 -24.87
N GLY A 132 -3.74 -21.65 -25.41
CA GLY A 132 -4.59 -20.70 -26.14
C GLY A 132 -5.46 -19.82 -25.25
N HIS A 133 -5.12 -19.66 -23.96
CA HIS A 133 -5.79 -18.68 -23.11
C HIS A 133 -5.44 -17.25 -23.56
N PRO A 134 -6.35 -16.28 -23.37
CA PRO A 134 -6.11 -14.90 -23.78
C PRO A 134 -4.88 -14.28 -23.09
N ASP A 135 -3.94 -13.78 -23.91
CA ASP A 135 -2.63 -13.26 -23.50
C ASP A 135 -2.70 -12.25 -22.34
N TRP A 136 -3.70 -11.37 -22.38
CA TRP A 136 -3.88 -10.33 -21.36
C TRP A 136 -4.28 -10.89 -19.99
N VAL A 137 -5.02 -12.00 -19.95
CA VAL A 137 -5.42 -12.68 -18.69
C VAL A 137 -4.21 -13.37 -18.09
N VAL A 138 -3.47 -14.12 -18.92
CA VAL A 138 -2.28 -14.85 -18.49
C VAL A 138 -1.22 -13.86 -17.97
N MET A 139 -0.95 -12.79 -18.73
CA MET A 139 0.04 -11.78 -18.34
C MET A 139 -0.35 -11.06 -17.05
N ARG A 140 -1.61 -10.61 -16.91
CA ARG A 140 -2.08 -9.93 -15.69
C ARG A 140 -2.02 -10.85 -14.47
N SER A 141 -2.36 -12.12 -14.63
CA SER A 141 -2.33 -13.10 -13.54
C SER A 141 -0.89 -13.40 -13.11
N ALA A 142 0.00 -13.65 -14.08
CA ALA A 142 1.42 -13.86 -13.81
C ALA A 142 2.06 -12.64 -13.15
N GLN A 143 1.73 -11.43 -13.62
CA GLN A 143 2.21 -10.18 -13.05
C GLN A 143 1.82 -10.04 -11.58
N ASN A 144 0.55 -10.25 -11.22
CA ASN A 144 0.10 -10.18 -9.83
C ASN A 144 0.81 -11.20 -8.91
N LEU A 145 1.06 -12.42 -9.42
CA LEU A 145 1.77 -13.45 -8.67
C LEU A 145 3.27 -13.11 -8.51
N LEU A 146 3.91 -12.58 -9.54
CA LEU A 146 5.29 -12.11 -9.46
C LEU A 146 5.44 -10.90 -8.52
N GLU A 147 4.44 -10.03 -8.46
CA GLU A 147 4.40 -8.94 -7.47
C GLU A 147 4.36 -9.47 -6.04
N MET A 148 3.62 -10.55 -5.77
CA MET A 148 3.66 -11.22 -4.46
C MET A 148 5.06 -11.75 -4.13
N ALA A 149 5.74 -12.36 -5.11
CA ALA A 149 7.11 -12.84 -4.94
C ALA A 149 8.08 -11.67 -4.64
N GLY A 150 7.97 -10.58 -5.39
CA GLY A 150 8.77 -9.37 -5.17
C GLY A 150 8.50 -8.72 -3.81
N GLY A 151 7.24 -8.65 -3.40
CA GLY A 151 6.85 -8.15 -2.08
C GLY A 151 7.40 -9.00 -0.93
N PHE A 152 7.39 -10.33 -1.08
CA PHE A 152 7.99 -11.24 -0.11
C PHE A 152 9.50 -11.02 0.02
N VAL A 153 10.21 -10.94 -1.10
CA VAL A 153 11.66 -10.66 -1.13
C VAL A 153 11.97 -9.32 -0.49
N LEU A 154 11.20 -8.27 -0.81
CA LEU A 154 11.38 -6.95 -0.19
C LEU A 154 11.16 -7.02 1.33
N ALA A 155 10.10 -7.70 1.79
CA ALA A 155 9.82 -7.86 3.21
C ALA A 155 10.96 -8.58 3.95
N LEU A 156 11.48 -9.68 3.36
CA LEU A 156 12.61 -10.43 3.89
C LEU A 156 13.86 -9.54 4.04
N LEU A 157 14.17 -8.75 3.01
CA LEU A 157 15.29 -7.82 3.02
C LEU A 157 15.11 -6.68 4.04
N VAL A 158 13.89 -6.19 4.23
CA VAL A 158 13.58 -5.15 5.23
C VAL A 158 13.76 -5.68 6.65
N VAL A 159 13.34 -6.92 6.91
CA VAL A 159 13.49 -7.57 8.22
C VAL A 159 14.95 -7.86 8.52
N TYR A 160 15.68 -8.51 7.61
CA TYR A 160 17.10 -8.81 7.81
C TYR A 160 17.99 -7.55 7.82
N GLY A 161 17.62 -6.51 7.07
CA GLY A 161 18.32 -5.23 7.06
C GLY A 161 17.98 -4.31 8.23
N ASN A 162 17.11 -4.72 9.16
CA ASN A 162 16.65 -3.91 10.29
C ASN A 162 16.03 -2.54 9.87
N TYR A 163 15.36 -2.51 8.72
CA TYR A 163 14.70 -1.32 8.16
C TYR A 163 13.22 -1.19 8.60
N LEU A 164 12.80 -1.97 9.59
CA LEU A 164 11.45 -2.02 10.14
C LEU A 164 10.92 -0.65 10.56
N ARG A 165 11.74 0.16 11.23
CA ARG A 165 11.32 1.50 11.69
C ARG A 165 10.95 2.39 10.50
N THR A 166 11.76 2.38 9.45
CA THR A 166 11.50 3.16 8.23
C THR A 166 10.21 2.68 7.56
N ALA A 167 10.03 1.37 7.42
CA ALA A 167 8.82 0.79 6.84
C ALA A 167 7.54 1.18 7.62
N ILE A 168 7.58 1.14 8.96
CA ILE A 168 6.46 1.55 9.81
C ILE A 168 6.14 3.03 9.64
N VAL A 169 7.16 3.91 9.66
CA VAL A 169 6.96 5.35 9.49
C VAL A 169 6.38 5.67 8.11
N THR A 170 6.89 5.02 7.06
CA THR A 170 6.34 5.18 5.70
C THR A 170 4.89 4.68 5.66
N MET A 171 4.57 3.57 6.31
CA MET A 171 3.19 3.06 6.36
C MET A 171 2.24 4.03 7.04
N VAL A 172 2.64 4.65 8.16
CA VAL A 172 1.86 5.72 8.83
C VAL A 172 1.57 6.85 7.85
N VAL A 173 2.59 7.37 7.17
CA VAL A 173 2.43 8.46 6.20
C VAL A 173 1.53 8.05 5.04
N THR A 174 1.71 6.84 4.51
CA THR A 174 0.95 6.32 3.37
C THR A 174 -0.52 6.15 3.72
N LEU A 175 -0.84 5.63 4.92
CA LEU A 175 -2.22 5.46 5.38
C LEU A 175 -2.90 6.80 5.63
N TRP A 176 -2.22 7.76 6.28
CA TRP A 176 -2.79 9.09 6.50
C TRP A 176 -3.03 9.83 5.19
N PHE A 177 -2.05 9.80 4.28
CA PHE A 177 -2.20 10.35 2.94
C PHE A 177 -3.40 9.70 2.23
N SER A 178 -3.50 8.37 2.26
CA SER A 178 -4.57 7.64 1.59
C SER A 178 -5.94 7.86 2.22
N ALA A 179 -6.03 8.00 3.54
CA ALA A 179 -7.27 8.34 4.23
C ALA A 179 -7.74 9.74 3.86
N GLY A 180 -6.82 10.72 3.82
CA GLY A 180 -7.12 12.08 3.35
C GLY A 180 -7.62 12.08 1.90
N MET A 181 -6.92 11.38 1.02
CA MET A 181 -7.31 11.24 -0.39
C MET A 181 -8.67 10.54 -0.54
N ALA A 182 -8.96 9.51 0.26
CA ALA A 182 -10.24 8.81 0.24
C ALA A 182 -11.39 9.72 0.67
N ILE A 183 -11.20 10.55 1.70
CA ILE A 183 -12.19 11.56 2.13
C ILE A 183 -12.43 12.57 1.00
N VAL A 184 -11.36 13.12 0.42
CA VAL A 184 -11.47 14.09 -0.70
C VAL A 184 -12.14 13.44 -1.92
N GLY A 185 -11.83 12.18 -2.23
CA GLY A 185 -12.45 11.41 -3.30
C GLY A 185 -13.94 11.17 -3.06
N SER A 186 -14.36 10.94 -1.82
CA SER A 186 -15.77 10.75 -1.44
C SER A 186 -16.63 12.01 -1.72
N VAL A 187 -16.04 13.21 -1.69
CA VAL A 187 -16.72 14.48 -2.00
C VAL A 187 -16.77 14.76 -3.52
N HIS A 188 -16.48 13.77 -4.36
CA HIS A 188 -16.46 13.86 -5.84
C HIS A 188 -15.41 14.82 -6.42
N ALA A 189 -14.47 15.34 -5.62
CA ALA A 189 -13.50 16.33 -6.07
C ALA A 189 -12.36 15.72 -6.91
N ILE A 190 -12.00 14.46 -6.69
CA ILE A 190 -10.84 13.82 -7.32
C ILE A 190 -11.13 12.35 -7.65
N ARG A 191 -10.91 11.93 -8.90
CA ARG A 191 -10.90 10.51 -9.28
C ARG A 191 -9.61 9.85 -8.80
N LEU A 192 -9.73 8.98 -7.80
CA LEU A 192 -8.63 8.18 -7.27
C LEU A 192 -8.34 6.99 -8.19
N ALA A 193 -7.08 6.58 -8.20
CA ALA A 193 -6.67 5.34 -8.83
C ALA A 193 -7.20 4.15 -8.04
N GLY A 194 -8.07 3.38 -8.68
CA GLY A 194 -8.83 2.33 -8.03
C GLY A 194 -10.07 2.00 -8.84
N ARG A 195 -10.90 1.10 -8.30
CA ARG A 195 -12.16 0.69 -8.92
C ARG A 195 -13.30 1.24 -8.08
N ALA A 196 -14.03 2.20 -8.62
CA ALA A 196 -15.29 2.67 -8.02
C ALA A 196 -16.42 1.77 -8.53
N GLU A 197 -17.04 1.00 -7.65
CA GLU A 197 -18.20 0.17 -7.97
C GLU A 197 -19.45 0.84 -7.42
N SER A 198 -20.50 0.99 -8.22
CA SER A 198 -21.81 1.39 -7.72
C SER A 198 -22.46 0.23 -6.97
N LEU A 199 -22.94 0.47 -5.76
CA LEU A 199 -23.68 -0.51 -4.96
C LEU A 199 -25.18 -0.53 -5.30
N ALA A 200 -25.62 0.23 -6.31
CA ALA A 200 -27.02 0.36 -6.73
C ALA A 200 -27.72 -1.00 -6.96
N GLU A 201 -27.00 -2.01 -7.50
CA GLU A 201 -27.57 -3.34 -7.75
C GLU A 201 -27.67 -4.24 -6.50
N THR A 202 -26.93 -3.94 -5.43
CA THR A 202 -26.81 -4.83 -4.26
C THR A 202 -27.51 -4.34 -2.99
N THR A 203 -27.70 -3.03 -2.81
CA THR A 203 -28.31 -2.47 -1.60
C THR A 203 -29.51 -1.56 -1.90
N GLY A 204 -29.87 -1.33 -3.17
CA GLY A 204 -30.96 -0.41 -3.55
C GLY A 204 -30.63 1.07 -3.35
N ALA A 205 -29.46 1.40 -2.80
CA ALA A 205 -28.98 2.76 -2.61
C ALA A 205 -28.22 3.24 -3.86
N ASP A 206 -28.92 3.98 -4.73
CA ASP A 206 -28.45 4.48 -6.04
C ASP A 206 -27.22 5.43 -5.93
N GLN A 207 -26.83 5.83 -4.72
CA GLN A 207 -25.74 6.77 -4.44
C GLN A 207 -24.53 6.17 -3.70
N ALA A 208 -24.56 4.88 -3.35
CA ALA A 208 -23.47 4.26 -2.60
C ALA A 208 -22.34 3.78 -3.54
N LEU A 209 -21.20 4.48 -3.53
CA LEU A 209 -20.01 4.12 -4.31
C LEU A 209 -18.98 3.41 -3.42
N ARG A 210 -18.66 2.17 -3.76
CA ARG A 210 -17.56 1.42 -3.15
C ARG A 210 -16.25 1.80 -3.84
N ILE A 211 -15.37 2.51 -3.14
CA ILE A 211 -14.05 2.90 -3.69
C ILE A 211 -13.01 1.84 -3.30
N ILE A 212 -12.62 0.99 -4.25
CA ILE A 212 -11.54 0.00 -4.08
C ILE A 212 -10.19 0.69 -4.32
N LEU A 213 -9.48 0.97 -3.23
CA LEU A 213 -8.16 1.61 -3.22
C LEU A 213 -7.05 0.59 -2.97
N SER A 214 -5.88 0.80 -3.57
CA SER A 214 -4.66 0.04 -3.26
C SER A 214 -4.29 0.10 -1.77
N ALA A 215 -4.68 1.17 -1.07
CA ALA A 215 -4.49 1.36 0.36
C ALA A 215 -5.34 0.42 1.25
N GLN A 216 -6.30 -0.33 0.69
CA GLN A 216 -7.13 -1.26 1.49
C GLN A 216 -6.33 -2.45 2.01
N THR A 217 -5.43 -3.01 1.22
CA THR A 217 -4.62 -4.17 1.63
C THR A 217 -3.71 -3.86 2.83
N PRO A 218 -2.98 -2.73 2.89
CA PRO A 218 -2.23 -2.38 4.09
C PRO A 218 -3.13 -1.95 5.24
N ALA A 219 -4.26 -1.27 4.99
CA ALA A 219 -5.20 -0.88 6.05
C ALA A 219 -5.77 -2.11 6.77
N THR A 220 -6.19 -3.13 6.03
CA THR A 220 -6.70 -4.40 6.58
C THR A 220 -5.62 -5.16 7.35
N ALA A 221 -4.41 -5.24 6.80
CA ALA A 221 -3.27 -5.87 7.46
C ALA A 221 -2.93 -5.16 8.78
N VAL A 222 -2.93 -3.82 8.80
CA VAL A 222 -2.65 -3.01 9.97
C VAL A 222 -3.72 -3.16 11.05
N LEU A 223 -5.00 -3.11 10.69
CA LEU A 223 -6.08 -3.33 11.67
C LEU A 223 -6.02 -4.75 12.25
N SER A 224 -5.79 -5.75 11.41
CA SER A 224 -5.63 -7.15 11.84
C SER A 224 -4.46 -7.31 12.80
N ALA A 225 -3.31 -6.69 12.49
CA ALA A 225 -2.14 -6.69 13.35
C ALA A 225 -2.38 -5.96 14.67
N LEU A 226 -3.11 -4.83 14.66
CA LEU A 226 -3.49 -4.11 15.88
C LEU A 226 -4.41 -4.94 16.77
N VAL A 227 -5.42 -5.61 16.20
CA VAL A 227 -6.29 -6.53 16.96
C VAL A 227 -5.48 -7.65 17.59
N ALA A 228 -4.63 -8.32 16.81
CA ALA A 228 -3.76 -9.36 17.33
C ALA A 228 -2.85 -8.84 18.45
N ALA A 229 -2.25 -7.66 18.27
CA ALA A 229 -1.37 -7.06 19.26
C ALA A 229 -2.10 -6.68 20.56
N VAL A 230 -3.38 -6.27 20.51
CA VAL A 230 -4.20 -6.03 21.71
C VAL A 230 -4.40 -7.30 22.49
N ILE A 231 -4.74 -8.40 21.82
CA ILE A 231 -4.99 -9.69 22.45
C ILE A 231 -3.72 -10.16 23.18
N VAL A 232 -2.58 -10.06 22.51
CA VAL A 232 -1.25 -10.33 23.10
C VAL A 232 -0.90 -9.36 24.23
N GLY A 233 -1.41 -8.12 24.19
CA GLY A 233 -1.20 -7.07 25.20
C GLY A 233 0.05 -6.23 25.00
N ARG A 234 0.52 -6.10 23.75
CA ARG A 234 1.76 -5.39 23.39
C ARG A 234 1.47 -4.16 22.54
N VAL A 235 0.47 -3.35 22.92
CA VAL A 235 0.09 -2.16 22.14
C VAL A 235 0.35 -0.88 22.92
N LYS A 236 1.03 0.07 22.27
CA LYS A 236 1.10 1.46 22.74
C LYS A 236 -0.09 2.22 22.13
N PRO A 237 -0.81 3.05 22.91
CA PRO A 237 -1.97 3.79 22.42
C PRO A 237 -1.64 4.71 21.23
N ALA A 238 -0.41 5.19 21.14
CA ALA A 238 0.06 5.99 20.02
C ALA A 238 -0.10 5.28 18.65
N PHE A 239 0.04 3.95 18.59
CA PHE A 239 -0.12 3.22 17.33
C PHE A 239 -1.58 3.13 16.87
N PHE A 240 -2.56 3.21 17.78
CA PHE A 240 -3.97 3.30 17.39
C PHE A 240 -4.27 4.59 16.64
N VAL A 241 -3.71 5.70 17.10
CA VAL A 241 -3.91 6.99 16.44
C VAL A 241 -3.10 7.06 15.14
N ALA A 242 -1.84 6.63 15.17
CA ALA A 242 -0.94 6.73 14.02
C ALA A 242 -1.33 5.79 12.87
N LEU A 243 -1.76 4.56 13.16
CA LEU A 243 -2.02 3.51 12.18
C LEU A 243 -3.48 3.07 12.14
N GLY A 244 -4.12 2.92 13.31
CA GLY A 244 -5.48 2.41 13.42
C GLY A 244 -6.54 3.36 12.86
N LEU A 245 -6.49 4.64 13.23
CA LEU A 245 -7.45 5.65 12.79
C LEU A 245 -7.48 5.82 11.25
N PRO A 246 -6.36 6.06 10.55
CA PRO A 246 -6.40 6.17 9.09
C PRO A 246 -6.81 4.87 8.40
N ALA A 247 -6.39 3.71 8.92
CA ALA A 247 -6.79 2.42 8.37
C ALA A 247 -8.30 2.16 8.53
N LEU A 248 -8.88 2.56 9.66
CA LEU A 248 -10.32 2.44 9.93
C LEU A 248 -11.13 3.35 9.00
N ILE A 249 -10.69 4.59 8.78
CA ILE A 249 -11.29 5.50 7.78
C ILE A 249 -11.32 4.84 6.40
N ILE A 250 -10.18 4.34 5.92
CA ILE A 250 -10.06 3.69 4.60
C ILE A 250 -11.00 2.48 4.50
N VAL A 251 -11.04 1.62 5.52
CA VAL A 251 -11.86 0.40 5.52
C VAL A 251 -13.36 0.70 5.58
N LEU A 252 -13.78 1.71 6.34
CA LEU A 252 -15.19 2.09 6.42
C LEU A 252 -15.68 2.65 5.08
N LEU A 253 -14.91 3.53 4.44
CA LEU A 253 -15.21 4.07 3.10
C LEU A 253 -15.20 2.98 2.02
N ALA A 254 -14.50 1.87 2.26
CA ALA A 254 -14.35 0.75 1.32
C ALA A 254 -15.48 -0.28 1.32
N PHE A 255 -16.39 -0.26 2.32
CA PHE A 255 -17.46 -1.26 2.50
C PHE A 255 -17.00 -2.71 2.34
N ALA A 256 -15.80 -3.02 2.84
CA ALA A 256 -15.12 -4.25 2.53
C ALA A 256 -15.48 -5.36 3.55
N ARG A 257 -16.41 -6.25 3.18
CA ARG A 257 -16.80 -7.43 4.01
C ARG A 257 -15.62 -8.34 4.36
N HIS A 258 -14.62 -8.45 3.47
CA HIS A 258 -13.44 -9.27 3.68
C HIS A 258 -12.56 -8.79 4.85
N VAL A 259 -12.69 -7.52 5.27
CA VAL A 259 -11.93 -7.00 6.41
C VAL A 259 -12.39 -7.64 7.72
N LEU A 260 -13.70 -7.79 7.89
CA LEU A 260 -14.28 -8.43 9.08
C LEU A 260 -13.80 -9.87 9.23
N ILE A 261 -13.73 -10.61 8.12
CA ILE A 261 -13.20 -11.98 8.10
C ILE A 261 -11.72 -11.97 8.49
N SER A 262 -10.90 -11.06 7.92
CA SER A 262 -9.47 -10.98 8.27
C SER A 262 -9.23 -10.64 9.74
N LEU A 263 -10.03 -9.72 10.31
CA LEU A 263 -9.97 -9.34 11.72
C LEU A 263 -10.37 -10.51 12.62
N ALA A 264 -11.44 -11.23 12.26
CA ALA A 264 -11.89 -12.39 13.01
C ALA A 264 -10.83 -13.50 13.00
N VAL A 265 -10.26 -13.82 11.84
CA VAL A 265 -9.19 -14.82 11.71
C VAL A 265 -7.95 -14.40 12.52
N ALA A 266 -7.53 -13.13 12.43
CA ALA A 266 -6.41 -12.62 13.21
C ALA A 266 -6.67 -12.70 14.72
N ALA A 267 -7.89 -12.39 15.17
CA ALA A 267 -8.28 -12.48 16.57
C ALA A 267 -8.26 -13.94 17.07
N VAL A 268 -8.82 -14.87 16.31
CA VAL A 268 -8.83 -16.30 16.65
C VAL A 268 -7.41 -16.83 16.73
N ILE A 269 -6.56 -16.56 15.75
CA ILE A 269 -5.15 -17.02 15.75
C ILE A 269 -4.40 -16.42 16.94
N ALA A 270 -4.56 -15.13 17.24
CA ALA A 270 -3.90 -14.47 18.36
C ALA A 270 -4.36 -15.03 19.72
N LEU A 271 -5.65 -15.33 19.85
CA LEU A 271 -6.22 -15.93 21.06
C LEU A 271 -5.71 -17.35 21.27
N LEU A 272 -5.67 -18.16 20.22
CA LEU A 272 -5.14 -19.53 20.26
C LEU A 272 -3.64 -19.54 20.58
N ALA A 273 -2.86 -18.62 19.98
CA ALA A 273 -1.42 -18.54 20.20
C ALA A 273 -1.04 -18.06 21.62
N THR A 274 -1.91 -17.27 22.27
CA THR A 274 -1.62 -16.64 23.58
C THR A 274 -2.60 -17.11 24.66
N PHE A 275 -3.16 -18.32 24.48
CA PHE A 275 -4.33 -18.82 25.21
C PHE A 275 -4.18 -18.65 26.72
N SER A 276 -4.86 -17.62 27.23
CA SER A 276 -4.78 -17.19 28.63
C SER A 276 -6.06 -16.44 29.00
N TRP A 277 -6.41 -16.47 30.28
CA TRP A 277 -7.57 -15.73 30.79
C TRP A 277 -7.46 -14.22 30.51
N ALA A 278 -6.24 -13.68 30.53
CA ALA A 278 -5.97 -12.28 30.19
C ALA A 278 -6.25 -11.99 28.71
N ALA A 279 -5.87 -12.88 27.78
CA ALA A 279 -6.17 -12.75 26.36
C ALA A 279 -7.69 -12.83 26.11
N LEU A 280 -8.40 -13.72 26.80
CA LEU A 280 -9.86 -13.84 26.72
C LEU A 280 -10.55 -12.54 27.18
N ARG A 281 -10.15 -12.00 28.34
CA ARG A 281 -10.69 -10.73 28.86
C ARG A 281 -10.44 -9.58 27.89
N ARG A 282 -9.23 -9.48 27.31
CA ARG A 282 -8.88 -8.43 26.35
C ARG A 282 -9.70 -8.52 25.07
N THR A 283 -9.92 -9.74 24.58
CA THR A 283 -10.76 -10.01 23.41
C THR A 283 -12.21 -9.60 23.67
N ALA A 284 -12.76 -9.97 24.84
CA ALA A 284 -14.10 -9.57 25.25
C ALA A 284 -14.23 -8.05 25.41
N THR A 285 -13.24 -7.38 26.01
CA THR A 285 -13.26 -5.90 26.11
C THR A 285 -13.16 -5.22 24.76
N LEU A 286 -12.35 -5.74 23.84
CA LEU A 286 -12.23 -5.19 22.49
C LEU A 286 -13.55 -5.33 21.74
N PHE A 287 -14.21 -6.48 21.86
CA PHE A 287 -15.52 -6.71 21.28
C PHE A 287 -16.57 -5.75 21.88
N LEU A 288 -16.68 -5.67 23.21
CA LEU A 288 -17.63 -4.78 23.88
C LEU A 288 -17.42 -3.30 23.54
N VAL A 289 -16.17 -2.82 23.54
CA VAL A 289 -15.85 -1.45 23.16
C VAL A 289 -16.18 -1.21 21.69
N GLY A 290 -15.84 -2.15 20.80
CA GLY A 290 -16.19 -2.07 19.38
C GLY A 290 -17.69 -1.96 19.17
N THR A 291 -18.48 -2.84 19.81
CA THR A 291 -19.94 -2.83 19.74
C THR A 291 -20.52 -1.54 20.30
N ALA A 292 -20.01 -1.05 21.44
CA ALA A 292 -20.46 0.21 22.04
C ALA A 292 -20.17 1.41 21.14
N VAL A 293 -18.98 1.46 20.51
CA VAL A 293 -18.62 2.53 19.57
C VAL A 293 -19.53 2.51 18.35
N VAL A 294 -19.82 1.34 17.77
CA VAL A 294 -20.75 1.23 16.63
C VAL A 294 -22.17 1.62 17.05
N ALA A 295 -22.65 1.08 18.17
CA ALA A 295 -23.98 1.37 18.70
C ALA A 295 -24.18 2.84 19.06
N PHE A 296 -23.12 3.57 19.38
CA PHE A 296 -23.18 5.02 19.62
C PHE A 296 -22.99 5.83 18.33
N SER A 297 -21.99 5.50 17.52
CA SER A 297 -21.63 6.29 16.33
C SER A 297 -22.69 6.24 15.24
N VAL A 298 -23.33 5.09 15.00
CA VAL A 298 -24.35 4.95 13.95
C VAL A 298 -25.58 5.83 14.27
N PRO A 299 -26.24 5.73 15.45
CA PRO A 299 -27.37 6.60 15.77
C PRO A 299 -26.99 8.08 15.87
N THR A 300 -25.81 8.39 16.40
CA THR A 300 -25.37 9.79 16.53
C THR A 300 -25.09 10.43 15.18
N SER A 301 -24.46 9.69 14.26
CA SER A 301 -24.25 10.16 12.89
C SER A 301 -25.57 10.32 12.13
N LEU A 302 -26.51 9.38 12.27
CA LEU A 302 -27.86 9.48 11.72
C LEU A 302 -28.62 10.71 12.24
N PHE A 303 -28.51 10.99 13.54
CA PHE A 303 -29.12 12.16 14.18
C PHE A 303 -28.48 13.48 13.72
N LEU A 304 -27.15 13.54 13.62
CA LEU A 304 -26.44 14.75 13.19
C LEU A 304 -26.61 15.03 11.69
N LEU A 305 -26.82 14.00 10.89
CA LEU A 305 -26.88 14.10 9.42
C LEU A 305 -28.31 14.04 8.87
N GLN A 306 -29.33 14.06 9.74
CA GLN A 306 -30.76 13.82 9.45
C GLN A 306 -31.36 14.66 8.31
N GLN A 307 -30.72 15.77 7.92
CA GLN A 307 -31.14 16.65 6.80
C GLN A 307 -30.13 16.74 5.65
N SER A 308 -29.07 15.94 5.68
CA SER A 308 -28.03 15.93 4.65
C SER A 308 -28.16 14.70 3.75
N ARG A 309 -27.66 14.80 2.51
CA ARG A 309 -27.55 13.64 1.60
C ARG A 309 -26.73 12.50 2.22
N ALA A 310 -25.77 12.82 3.08
CA ALA A 310 -24.97 11.84 3.81
C ALA A 310 -25.76 11.10 4.90
N GLY A 311 -26.79 11.72 5.50
CA GLY A 311 -27.64 11.08 6.50
C GLY A 311 -28.73 10.20 5.89
N ALA A 312 -29.27 10.59 4.74
CA ALA A 312 -30.10 9.70 3.92
C ALA A 312 -29.32 8.45 3.52
N TRP A 313 -28.07 8.62 3.10
CA TRP A 313 -27.16 7.52 2.77
C TRP A 313 -26.77 6.61 3.95
N LEU A 314 -26.66 7.15 5.17
CA LEU A 314 -26.39 6.35 6.38
C LEU A 314 -27.62 5.56 6.87
N ALA A 315 -28.83 5.99 6.47
CA ALA A 315 -30.09 5.42 6.91
C ALA A 315 -30.57 4.26 6.03
N ASP A 316 -30.15 4.24 4.76
CA ASP A 316 -30.33 3.13 3.81
C ASP A 316 -29.33 1.98 4.04
#